data_AF-A0A4R1MYV0-F1
#
_entry.id   AF-A0A4R1MYV0-F1
#
_cell.length_a   1.000
_cell.length_b   1.000
_cell.length_c   1.000
_cell.angle_alpha   90.00
_cell.angle_beta   90.00
_cell.angle_gamma   90.00
#
_symmetry.space_group_name_H-M   'P 1'
#
loop_
_entity.id
_entity.type
_entity.pdbx_description
1 polymer ?
#
loop_
_entity_poly.entity_id
_entity_poly.type
_entity_poly.pdbx_seq_one_letter_code
_entity_poly.pdbx_strand_id
1 'polypeptide(L)'
;MTLEADIEALRERVPDTQELYREVCALMFFRYGETPTANKLYQLVRKGSMSAPAKALRDFWTEVRDRTRVDVGQPDLPPEVASAAGELAATLWRLSGDAANAALEVFRQDAQREIAEAREHARGLAAERDTAIAAAEQTSRDAANVRTENAKLLARLVELETAKTMLADQLAQSRNESAVAATALSEARREFAEELSKLRVMHNQSEQRLAATEKRALLEIDSERTAARQTRQELQAAIDRMAEAQATHQAERDQLRDALAAAKTQLATSMTRCASVEGELASRDIALDEQIAASELLRKKLEALSRQLVESGRPAATSSPSSRRPSSARRRDVRRDLKFTETAAVRRSTSES
;
A
#
# COMPACT_ATOMS: atom_id res chain seq x y z
N MET A 1 -29.83 -66.02 91.43
CA MET A 1 -30.06 -65.77 92.88
C MET A 1 -29.54 -66.98 93.63
N THR A 2 -28.73 -66.77 94.66
CA THR A 2 -28.17 -67.86 95.49
C THR A 2 -29.16 -68.27 96.57
N LEU A 3 -29.20 -69.57 96.88
CA LEU A 3 -30.08 -70.16 97.90
C LEU A 3 -30.00 -69.41 99.24
N GLU A 4 -28.80 -69.01 99.65
CA GLU A 4 -28.53 -68.32 100.92
C GLU A 4 -29.17 -66.92 100.99
N ALA A 5 -29.23 -66.19 99.86
CA ALA A 5 -29.81 -64.84 99.82
C ALA A 5 -31.35 -64.86 99.90
N ASP A 6 -32.00 -65.83 99.23
CA ASP A 6 -33.45 -66.05 99.37
C ASP A 6 -33.80 -66.50 100.81
N ILE A 7 -32.93 -67.25 101.48
CA ILE A 7 -33.10 -67.65 102.90
C ILE A 7 -32.93 -66.46 103.85
N GLU A 8 -31.97 -65.56 103.61
CA GLU A 8 -31.79 -64.35 104.42
C GLU A 8 -33.04 -63.45 104.35
N ALA A 9 -33.62 -63.27 103.15
CA ALA A 9 -34.88 -62.52 102.97
C ALA A 9 -36.09 -63.20 103.64
N LEU A 10 -36.14 -64.54 103.70
CA LEU A 10 -37.15 -65.28 104.46
C LEU A 10 -36.97 -65.08 105.99
N ARG A 11 -35.73 -65.01 106.47
CA ARG A 11 -35.40 -64.79 107.90
C ARG A 11 -35.81 -63.41 108.42
N GLU A 12 -35.93 -62.41 107.55
CA GLU A 12 -36.46 -61.08 107.90
C GLU A 12 -38.00 -61.03 107.91
N ARG A 13 -38.66 -61.80 107.01
CA ARG A 13 -40.12 -61.79 106.85
C ARG A 13 -40.87 -62.71 107.81
N VAL A 14 -40.26 -63.81 108.25
CA VAL A 14 -40.90 -64.82 109.11
C VAL A 14 -40.26 -64.82 110.51
N PRO A 15 -40.94 -64.26 111.54
CA PRO A 15 -40.38 -64.18 112.88
C PRO A 15 -40.46 -65.52 113.65
N ASP A 16 -41.43 -66.40 113.33
CA ASP A 16 -41.48 -67.74 113.92
C ASP A 16 -40.38 -68.66 113.36
N THR A 17 -39.77 -69.42 114.27
CA THR A 17 -38.69 -70.34 113.91
C THR A 17 -39.19 -71.64 113.27
N GLN A 18 -40.39 -72.15 113.61
CA GLN A 18 -40.91 -73.39 113.02
C GLN A 18 -41.41 -73.16 111.59
N GLU A 19 -42.15 -72.07 111.36
CA GLU A 19 -42.61 -71.63 110.05
C GLU A 19 -41.43 -71.35 109.11
N LEU A 20 -40.40 -70.63 109.58
CA LEU A 20 -39.17 -70.40 108.83
C LEU A 20 -38.46 -71.70 108.40
N TYR A 21 -38.39 -72.73 109.26
CA TYR A 21 -37.83 -74.02 108.85
C TYR A 21 -38.64 -74.71 107.74
N ARG A 22 -39.98 -74.58 107.73
CA ARG A 22 -40.84 -75.16 106.68
C ARG A 22 -40.69 -74.41 105.36
N GLU A 23 -40.67 -73.08 105.38
CA GLU A 23 -40.43 -72.26 104.18
C GLU A 23 -39.05 -72.52 103.55
N VAL A 24 -38.00 -72.70 104.37
CA VAL A 24 -36.67 -73.07 103.85
C VAL A 24 -36.66 -74.49 103.27
N CYS A 25 -37.41 -75.45 103.84
CA CYS A 25 -37.59 -76.77 103.21
C CYS A 25 -38.28 -76.65 101.83
N ALA A 26 -39.34 -75.84 101.74
CA ALA A 26 -40.08 -75.61 100.50
C ALA A 26 -39.21 -74.92 99.44
N LEU A 27 -38.45 -73.90 99.81
CA LEU A 27 -37.52 -73.19 98.93
C LEU A 27 -36.46 -74.15 98.36
N MET A 28 -35.79 -74.92 99.22
CA MET A 28 -34.77 -75.89 98.79
C MET A 28 -35.34 -76.91 97.81
N PHE A 29 -36.50 -77.50 98.14
CA PHE A 29 -37.08 -78.60 97.38
C PHE A 29 -37.72 -78.14 96.05
N PHE A 30 -38.60 -77.14 96.08
CA PHE A 30 -39.40 -76.76 94.91
C PHE A 30 -38.69 -75.81 93.95
N ARG A 31 -37.80 -74.93 94.44
CA ARG A 31 -37.15 -73.90 93.61
C ARG A 31 -35.71 -74.26 93.21
N TYR A 32 -35.01 -75.02 94.05
CA TYR A 32 -33.61 -75.39 93.83
C TYR A 32 -33.38 -76.88 93.57
N GLY A 33 -34.38 -77.74 93.82
CA GLY A 33 -34.27 -79.20 93.61
C GLY A 33 -33.35 -79.91 94.61
N GLU A 34 -32.92 -79.25 95.68
CA GLU A 34 -32.09 -79.86 96.73
C GLU A 34 -32.97 -80.56 97.77
N THR A 35 -32.60 -81.79 98.17
CA THR A 35 -33.31 -82.50 99.24
C THR A 35 -32.98 -81.89 100.60
N PRO A 36 -33.96 -81.31 101.33
CA PRO A 36 -33.69 -80.73 102.63
C PRO A 36 -33.28 -81.83 103.62
N THR A 37 -32.20 -81.57 104.37
CA THR A 37 -31.69 -82.47 105.42
C THR A 37 -31.54 -81.71 106.73
N ALA A 38 -31.76 -82.38 107.87
CA ALA A 38 -31.79 -81.72 109.19
C ALA A 38 -30.51 -80.93 109.50
N ASN A 39 -29.33 -81.46 109.15
CA ASN A 39 -28.05 -80.76 109.31
C ASN A 39 -27.94 -79.51 108.43
N LYS A 40 -28.37 -79.58 107.16
CA LYS A 40 -28.28 -78.46 106.22
C LYS A 40 -29.24 -77.33 106.60
N LEU A 41 -30.47 -77.68 106.99
CA LEU A 41 -31.45 -76.73 107.53
C LEU A 41 -30.92 -76.00 108.77
N TYR A 42 -30.33 -76.74 109.72
CA TYR A 42 -29.73 -76.15 110.93
C TYR A 42 -28.60 -75.15 110.61
N GLN A 43 -27.72 -75.50 109.67
CA GLN A 43 -26.60 -74.65 109.23
C GLN A 43 -27.06 -73.34 108.57
N LEU A 44 -28.21 -73.35 107.88
CA LEU A 44 -28.77 -72.22 107.13
C LEU A 44 -29.65 -71.29 108.00
N VAL A 45 -30.46 -71.84 108.91
CA VAL A 45 -31.41 -71.08 109.72
C VAL A 45 -30.81 -70.62 111.07
N ARG A 46 -29.93 -71.43 111.68
CA ARG A 46 -29.19 -71.14 112.93
C ARG A 46 -30.03 -70.60 114.09
N LYS A 47 -31.30 -71.02 114.21
CA LYS A 47 -32.23 -70.66 115.30
C LYS A 47 -32.90 -71.92 115.88
N GLY A 48 -33.26 -71.88 117.16
CA GLY A 48 -34.04 -72.94 117.84
C GLY A 48 -33.23 -74.11 118.42
N SER A 49 -33.94 -75.09 118.99
CA SER A 49 -33.34 -76.27 119.62
C SER A 49 -32.87 -77.31 118.60
N MET A 50 -31.95 -78.19 119.02
CA MET A 50 -31.31 -79.18 118.15
C MET A 50 -32.29 -80.18 117.50
N SER A 51 -33.49 -80.37 118.06
CA SER A 51 -34.55 -81.24 117.53
C SER A 51 -35.52 -80.53 116.58
N ALA A 52 -35.53 -79.19 116.52
CA ALA A 52 -36.47 -78.43 115.69
C ALA A 52 -36.35 -78.69 114.17
N PRO A 53 -35.14 -78.76 113.56
CA PRO A 53 -35.00 -79.03 112.12
C PRO A 53 -35.53 -80.41 111.72
N ALA A 54 -35.31 -81.43 112.58
CA ALA A 54 -35.78 -82.80 112.33
C ALA A 54 -37.29 -82.97 112.56
N LYS A 55 -37.94 -82.08 113.31
CA LYS A 55 -39.40 -82.00 113.39
C LYS A 55 -39.95 -81.32 112.12
N ALA A 56 -39.50 -80.10 111.82
CA ALA A 56 -39.97 -79.34 110.67
C ALA A 56 -39.78 -80.09 109.33
N LEU A 57 -38.68 -80.85 109.18
CA LEU A 57 -38.44 -81.71 108.03
C LEU A 57 -39.49 -82.84 107.90
N ARG A 58 -39.88 -83.48 109.02
CA ARG A 58 -40.92 -84.53 109.03
C ARG A 58 -42.29 -83.94 108.75
N ASP A 59 -42.61 -82.80 109.37
CA ASP A 59 -43.88 -82.09 109.17
C ASP A 59 -43.99 -81.64 107.70
N PHE A 60 -42.91 -81.11 107.10
CA PHE A 60 -42.82 -80.77 105.68
C PHE A 60 -43.01 -81.97 104.75
N TRP A 61 -42.30 -83.09 104.95
CA TRP A 61 -42.49 -84.27 104.12
C TRP A 61 -43.86 -84.93 104.28
N THR A 62 -44.53 -84.72 105.41
CA THR A 62 -45.91 -85.16 105.65
C THR A 62 -46.86 -84.27 104.87
N GLU A 63 -46.78 -82.94 105.02
CA GLU A 63 -47.58 -81.98 104.26
C GLU A 63 -47.38 -82.09 102.74
N VAL A 64 -46.14 -82.23 102.26
CA VAL A 64 -45.86 -82.41 100.82
C VAL A 64 -46.49 -83.71 100.33
N ARG A 65 -46.43 -84.81 101.09
CA ARG A 65 -47.08 -86.07 100.73
C ARG A 65 -48.61 -85.94 100.73
N ASP A 66 -49.19 -85.30 101.73
CA ASP A 66 -50.63 -85.11 101.83
C ASP A 66 -51.16 -84.18 100.72
N ARG A 67 -50.40 -83.14 100.35
CA ARG A 67 -50.78 -82.15 99.32
C ARG A 67 -50.46 -82.60 97.89
N THR A 68 -49.58 -83.59 97.70
CA THR A 68 -49.33 -84.23 96.39
C THR A 68 -50.10 -85.53 96.18
N ARG A 69 -50.72 -86.07 97.23
CA ARG A 69 -51.66 -87.19 97.12
C ARG A 69 -52.92 -86.71 96.40
N VAL A 70 -53.21 -87.32 95.26
CA VAL A 70 -54.51 -87.19 94.58
C VAL A 70 -55.52 -88.00 95.38
N ASP A 71 -56.00 -87.44 96.48
CA ASP A 71 -57.00 -88.07 97.31
C ASP A 71 -58.37 -87.87 96.64
N VAL A 72 -58.89 -88.93 96.01
CA VAL A 72 -60.25 -88.97 95.41
C VAL A 72 -61.31 -89.14 96.51
N GLY A 73 -61.09 -88.44 97.63
CA GLY A 73 -61.68 -88.72 98.93
C GLY A 73 -63.10 -88.18 99.07
N GLN A 74 -64.08 -88.97 98.62
CA GLN A 74 -65.42 -88.92 99.18
C GLN A 74 -65.48 -89.90 100.38
N PRO A 75 -66.09 -89.54 101.54
CA PRO A 75 -65.84 -90.24 102.82
C PRO A 75 -66.16 -91.73 102.90
N ASP A 76 -66.96 -92.26 101.96
CA ASP A 76 -67.46 -93.64 101.96
C ASP A 76 -66.80 -94.54 100.89
N LEU A 77 -65.72 -94.08 100.23
CA LEU A 77 -65.08 -94.85 99.14
C LEU A 77 -64.04 -95.87 99.68
N PRO A 78 -64.11 -97.16 99.28
CA PRO A 78 -63.10 -98.16 99.68
C PRO A 78 -61.68 -97.79 99.23
N PRO A 79 -60.64 -98.10 100.03
CA PRO A 79 -59.26 -97.65 99.76
C PRO A 79 -58.69 -98.19 98.44
N GLU A 80 -59.11 -99.38 98.02
CA GLU A 80 -58.74 -99.98 96.73
C GLU A 80 -59.23 -99.15 95.54
N VAL A 81 -60.46 -98.60 95.64
CA VAL A 81 -61.06 -97.76 94.59
C VAL A 81 -60.40 -96.38 94.55
N ALA A 82 -60.08 -95.80 95.71
CA ALA A 82 -59.35 -94.54 95.80
C ALA A 82 -57.94 -94.65 95.19
N SER A 83 -57.22 -95.76 95.44
CA SER A 83 -55.91 -96.02 94.83
C SER A 83 -56.00 -96.14 93.30
N ALA A 84 -56.94 -96.95 92.80
CA ALA A 84 -57.16 -97.12 91.36
C ALA A 84 -57.56 -95.80 90.67
N ALA A 85 -58.39 -94.97 91.31
CA ALA A 85 -58.76 -93.66 90.78
C ALA A 85 -57.57 -92.67 90.77
N GLY A 86 -56.70 -92.70 91.80
CA GLY A 86 -55.46 -91.92 91.85
C GLY A 86 -54.45 -92.35 90.76
N GLU A 87 -54.32 -93.65 90.51
CA GLU A 87 -53.49 -94.19 89.41
C GLU A 87 -54.03 -93.80 88.04
N LEU A 88 -55.35 -93.84 87.83
CA LEU A 88 -56.00 -93.35 86.61
C LEU A 88 -55.79 -91.84 86.42
N ALA A 89 -55.89 -91.04 87.49
CA ALA A 89 -55.62 -89.60 87.42
C ALA A 89 -54.14 -89.30 87.09
N ALA A 90 -53.20 -90.02 87.71
CA ALA A 90 -51.77 -89.85 87.46
C ALA A 90 -51.37 -90.29 86.04
N THR A 91 -51.92 -91.41 85.54
CA THR A 91 -51.68 -91.87 84.17
C THR A 91 -52.29 -90.94 83.13
N LEU A 92 -53.52 -90.44 83.35
CA LEU A 92 -54.17 -89.45 82.49
C LEU A 92 -53.41 -88.12 82.48
N TRP A 93 -52.92 -87.65 83.63
CA TRP A 93 -52.08 -86.46 83.72
C TRP A 93 -50.78 -86.63 82.93
N ARG A 94 -50.08 -87.76 83.10
CA ARG A 94 -48.85 -88.06 82.33
C ARG A 94 -49.12 -88.10 80.82
N LEU A 95 -50.14 -88.85 80.37
CA LEU A 95 -50.49 -88.95 78.96
C LEU A 95 -50.87 -87.58 78.36
N SER A 96 -51.57 -86.75 79.14
CA SER A 96 -51.92 -85.39 78.73
C SER A 96 -50.70 -84.47 78.65
N GLY A 97 -49.75 -84.59 79.59
CA GLY A 97 -48.47 -83.89 79.59
C GLY A 97 -47.58 -84.32 78.42
N ASP A 98 -47.46 -85.61 78.16
CA ASP A 98 -46.70 -86.17 77.04
C ASP A 98 -47.27 -85.69 75.69
N ALA A 99 -48.60 -85.72 75.54
CA ALA A 99 -49.29 -85.22 74.34
C ALA A 99 -49.13 -83.70 74.16
N ALA A 100 -49.24 -82.91 75.24
CA ALA A 100 -49.04 -81.46 75.20
C ALA A 100 -47.60 -81.08 74.87
N ASN A 101 -46.61 -81.80 75.43
CA ASN A 101 -45.19 -81.60 75.12
C ASN A 101 -44.87 -81.97 73.67
N ALA A 102 -45.42 -83.07 73.15
CA ALA A 102 -45.27 -83.46 71.75
C ALA A 102 -45.89 -82.40 70.80
N ALA A 103 -47.10 -81.92 71.10
CA ALA A 103 -47.75 -80.87 70.32
C ALA A 103 -46.97 -79.54 70.37
N LEU A 104 -46.43 -79.17 71.54
CA LEU A 104 -45.59 -77.98 71.70
C LEU A 104 -44.29 -78.07 70.89
N GLU A 105 -43.68 -79.26 70.81
CA GLU A 105 -42.44 -79.44 70.07
C GLU A 105 -42.66 -79.43 68.55
N VAL A 106 -43.78 -79.98 68.06
CA VAL A 106 -44.23 -79.81 66.66
C VAL A 106 -44.45 -78.31 66.36
N PHE A 107 -45.21 -77.61 67.20
CA PHE A 107 -45.46 -76.17 67.02
C PHE A 107 -44.17 -75.33 67.01
N ARG A 108 -43.18 -75.67 67.85
CA ARG A 108 -41.85 -75.03 67.84
C ARG A 108 -41.10 -75.30 66.54
N GLN A 109 -41.15 -76.52 66.01
CA GLN A 109 -40.49 -76.85 64.76
C GLN A 109 -41.14 -76.11 63.58
N ASP A 110 -42.47 -76.07 63.51
CA ASP A 110 -43.19 -75.35 62.46
C ASP A 110 -42.92 -73.83 62.54
N ALA A 111 -43.00 -73.23 63.73
CA ALA A 111 -42.64 -71.82 63.92
C ALA A 111 -41.18 -71.51 63.58
N GLN A 112 -40.24 -72.42 63.86
CA GLN A 112 -38.84 -72.27 63.44
C GLN A 112 -38.67 -72.35 61.93
N ARG A 113 -39.45 -73.20 61.24
CA ARG A 113 -39.46 -73.30 59.77
C ARG A 113 -40.04 -72.04 59.13
N GLU A 114 -41.19 -71.55 59.59
CA GLU A 114 -41.77 -70.29 59.11
C GLU A 114 -40.80 -69.11 59.31
N ILE A 115 -40.13 -69.03 60.47
CA ILE A 115 -39.10 -68.01 60.73
C ILE A 115 -37.89 -68.16 59.79
N ALA A 116 -37.47 -69.39 59.47
CA ALA A 116 -36.36 -69.62 58.54
C ALA A 116 -36.75 -69.23 57.10
N GLU A 117 -37.92 -69.66 56.63
CA GLU A 117 -38.46 -69.33 55.30
C GLU A 117 -38.65 -67.81 55.14
N ALA A 118 -39.26 -67.14 56.13
CA ALA A 118 -39.39 -65.68 56.14
C ALA A 118 -38.04 -64.95 56.12
N ARG A 119 -37.01 -65.49 56.78
CA ARG A 119 -35.64 -64.93 56.77
C ARG A 119 -34.95 -65.11 55.42
N GLU A 120 -35.08 -66.26 54.76
CA GLU A 120 -34.52 -66.46 53.43
C GLU A 120 -35.25 -65.58 52.38
N HIS A 121 -36.58 -65.47 52.45
CA HIS A 121 -37.32 -64.53 51.60
C HIS A 121 -36.89 -63.07 51.83
N ALA A 122 -36.72 -62.64 53.08
CA ALA A 122 -36.22 -61.30 53.38
C ALA A 122 -34.78 -61.06 52.88
N ARG A 123 -33.91 -62.06 52.91
CA ARG A 123 -32.55 -62.00 52.33
C ARG A 123 -32.58 -61.93 50.80
N GLY A 124 -33.43 -62.72 50.15
CA GLY A 124 -33.62 -62.68 48.70
C GLY A 124 -34.06 -61.29 48.23
N LEU A 125 -35.11 -60.74 48.84
CA LEU A 125 -35.60 -59.39 48.53
C LEU A 125 -34.56 -58.29 48.83
N ALA A 126 -33.76 -58.45 49.89
CA ALA A 126 -32.66 -57.52 50.17
C ALA A 126 -31.56 -57.57 49.10
N ALA A 127 -31.16 -58.77 48.64
CA ALA A 127 -30.18 -58.94 47.58
C ALA A 127 -30.70 -58.39 46.22
N GLU A 128 -31.96 -58.66 45.87
CA GLU A 128 -32.62 -58.09 44.69
C GLU A 128 -32.64 -56.56 44.75
N ARG A 129 -33.03 -55.98 45.89
CA ARG A 129 -32.98 -54.53 46.12
C ARG A 129 -31.56 -53.98 45.93
N ASP A 130 -30.56 -54.61 46.51
CA ASP A 130 -29.18 -54.11 46.48
C ASP A 130 -28.58 -54.19 45.06
N THR A 131 -28.89 -55.24 44.30
CA THR A 131 -28.54 -55.30 42.87
C THR A 131 -29.27 -54.25 42.03
N ALA A 132 -30.56 -53.99 42.31
CA ALA A 132 -31.32 -52.93 41.63
C ALA A 132 -30.77 -51.53 41.94
N ILE A 133 -30.37 -51.26 43.19
CA ILE A 133 -29.70 -50.01 43.59
C ILE A 133 -28.36 -49.87 42.85
N ALA A 134 -27.52 -50.91 42.82
CA ALA A 134 -26.24 -50.87 42.12
C ALA A 134 -26.41 -50.63 40.60
N ALA A 135 -27.41 -51.24 39.97
CA ALA A 135 -27.73 -51.00 38.56
C ALA A 135 -28.23 -49.57 38.31
N ALA A 136 -29.04 -49.01 39.21
CA ALA A 136 -29.53 -47.63 39.13
C ALA A 136 -28.40 -46.61 39.33
N GLU A 137 -27.49 -46.85 40.29
CA GLU A 137 -26.29 -46.03 40.49
C GLU A 137 -25.38 -46.04 39.26
N GLN A 138 -25.14 -47.22 38.68
CA GLN A 138 -24.31 -47.34 37.47
C GLN A 138 -24.96 -46.60 36.29
N THR A 139 -26.26 -46.79 36.07
CA THR A 139 -27.02 -46.04 35.04
C THR A 139 -26.95 -44.53 35.25
N SER A 140 -26.98 -44.06 36.51
CA SER A 140 -26.84 -42.65 36.86
C SER A 140 -25.45 -42.10 36.56
N ARG A 141 -24.38 -42.87 36.87
CA ARG A 141 -22.99 -42.52 36.52
C ARG A 141 -22.81 -42.45 35.00
N ASP A 142 -23.32 -43.42 34.26
CA ASP A 142 -23.22 -43.45 32.80
C ASP A 142 -24.00 -42.30 32.15
N ALA A 143 -25.20 -41.98 32.65
CA ALA A 143 -25.95 -40.80 32.24
C ALA A 143 -25.22 -39.47 32.56
N ALA A 144 -24.54 -39.38 33.70
CA ALA A 144 -23.70 -38.23 34.04
C ALA A 144 -22.50 -38.11 33.09
N ASN A 145 -21.79 -39.20 32.81
CA ASN A 145 -20.69 -39.25 31.86
C ASN A 145 -21.13 -38.77 30.47
N VAL A 146 -22.23 -39.32 29.94
CA VAL A 146 -22.81 -38.91 28.65
C VAL A 146 -23.22 -37.43 28.63
N ARG A 147 -23.75 -36.88 29.73
CA ARG A 147 -24.02 -35.43 29.84
C ARG A 147 -22.73 -34.60 29.78
N THR A 148 -21.66 -35.02 30.45
CA THR A 148 -20.37 -34.30 30.39
C THR A 148 -19.73 -34.35 29.00
N GLU A 149 -19.80 -35.47 28.28
CA GLU A 149 -19.32 -35.55 26.90
C GLU A 149 -20.17 -34.71 25.94
N ASN A 150 -21.49 -34.70 26.07
CA ASN A 150 -22.35 -33.80 25.30
C ASN A 150 -22.02 -32.32 25.57
N ALA A 151 -21.77 -31.93 26.82
CA ALA A 151 -21.36 -30.56 27.16
C ALA A 151 -20.01 -30.18 26.51
N LYS A 152 -19.03 -31.09 26.49
CA LYS A 152 -17.74 -30.90 25.79
C LYS A 152 -17.92 -30.77 24.28
N LEU A 153 -18.79 -31.59 23.68
CA LEU A 153 -19.07 -31.55 22.24
C LEU A 153 -19.80 -30.26 21.85
N LEU A 154 -20.78 -29.80 22.65
CA LEU A 154 -21.45 -28.52 22.43
C LEU A 154 -20.49 -27.33 22.55
N ALA A 155 -19.59 -27.33 23.54
CA ALA A 155 -18.55 -26.30 23.65
C ALA A 155 -17.66 -26.25 22.40
N ARG A 156 -17.18 -27.41 21.93
CA ARG A 156 -16.39 -27.52 20.69
C ARG A 156 -17.16 -27.09 19.44
N LEU A 157 -18.47 -27.34 19.37
CA LEU A 157 -19.29 -26.86 18.26
C LEU A 157 -19.34 -25.33 18.24
N VAL A 158 -19.54 -24.68 19.39
CA VAL A 158 -19.53 -23.20 19.49
C VAL A 158 -18.14 -22.63 19.15
N GLU A 159 -17.05 -23.27 19.60
CA GLU A 159 -15.68 -22.90 19.22
C GLU A 159 -15.44 -23.01 17.70
N LEU A 160 -15.93 -24.08 17.07
CA LEU A 160 -15.81 -24.27 15.61
C LEU A 160 -16.70 -23.32 14.81
N GLU A 161 -17.91 -23.01 15.29
CA GLU A 161 -18.82 -22.05 14.65
C GLU A 161 -18.26 -20.62 14.73
N THR A 162 -17.74 -20.21 15.88
CA THR A 162 -17.09 -18.90 16.05
C THR A 162 -15.79 -18.78 15.25
N ALA A 163 -14.96 -19.83 15.19
CA ALA A 163 -13.80 -19.87 14.30
C ALA A 163 -14.21 -19.77 12.82
N LYS A 164 -15.30 -20.45 12.42
CA LYS A 164 -15.85 -20.41 11.05
C LYS A 164 -16.38 -19.02 10.69
N THR A 165 -17.08 -18.32 11.59
CA THR A 165 -17.55 -16.95 11.31
C THR A 165 -16.37 -15.99 11.20
N MET A 166 -15.40 -16.04 12.11
CA MET A 166 -14.19 -15.21 12.02
C MET A 166 -13.41 -15.42 10.71
N LEU A 167 -13.25 -16.67 10.27
CA LEU A 167 -12.60 -16.97 8.98
C LEU A 167 -13.42 -16.50 7.78
N ALA A 168 -14.76 -16.56 7.85
CA ALA A 168 -15.63 -16.03 6.81
C ALA A 168 -15.55 -14.50 6.71
N ASP A 169 -15.51 -13.80 7.85
CA ASP A 169 -15.37 -12.34 7.93
C ASP A 169 -14.00 -11.89 7.41
N GLN A 170 -12.92 -12.56 7.80
CA GLN A 170 -11.57 -12.32 7.26
C GLN A 170 -11.50 -12.53 5.74
N LEU A 171 -12.14 -13.59 5.23
CA LEU A 171 -12.20 -13.84 3.79
C LEU A 171 -13.04 -12.78 3.06
N ALA A 172 -14.13 -12.30 3.65
CA ALA A 172 -14.94 -11.21 3.11
C ALA A 172 -14.14 -9.89 3.08
N GLN A 173 -13.43 -9.55 4.16
CA GLN A 173 -12.55 -8.40 4.23
C GLN A 173 -11.45 -8.46 3.17
N SER A 174 -10.71 -9.56 3.08
CA SER A 174 -9.62 -9.73 2.10
C SER A 174 -10.12 -9.65 0.65
N ARG A 175 -11.33 -10.15 0.37
CA ARG A 175 -11.99 -9.99 -0.94
C ARG A 175 -12.36 -8.53 -1.23
N ASN A 176 -12.86 -7.80 -0.23
CA ASN A 176 -13.19 -6.39 -0.37
C ASN A 176 -11.94 -5.53 -0.60
N GLU A 177 -10.86 -5.76 0.17
CA GLU A 177 -9.56 -5.12 -0.02
C GLU A 177 -8.99 -5.40 -1.41
N SER A 178 -9.08 -6.65 -1.89
CA SER A 178 -8.68 -7.02 -3.25
C SER A 178 -9.51 -6.34 -4.33
N ALA A 179 -10.82 -6.18 -4.12
CA ALA A 179 -11.71 -5.49 -5.05
C ALA A 179 -11.40 -3.98 -5.12
N VAL A 180 -11.21 -3.33 -3.97
CA VAL A 180 -10.83 -1.90 -3.88
C VAL A 180 -9.45 -1.66 -4.49
N ALA A 181 -8.48 -2.55 -4.27
CA ALA A 181 -7.18 -2.48 -4.91
C ALA A 181 -7.27 -2.65 -6.44
N ALA A 182 -8.14 -3.53 -6.92
CA ALA A 182 -8.37 -3.73 -8.35
C ALA A 182 -9.05 -2.51 -9.01
N THR A 183 -10.03 -1.88 -8.36
CA THR A 183 -10.67 -0.65 -8.89
C THR A 183 -9.66 0.50 -8.92
N ALA A 184 -8.94 0.75 -7.82
CA ALA A 184 -7.90 1.79 -7.75
C ALA A 184 -6.78 1.58 -8.80
N LEU A 185 -6.35 0.34 -9.04
CA LEU A 185 -5.39 0.02 -10.10
C LEU A 185 -5.96 0.29 -11.50
N SER A 186 -7.26 0.05 -11.72
CA SER A 186 -7.93 0.33 -13.00
C SER A 186 -8.08 1.84 -13.25
N GLU A 187 -8.39 2.61 -12.21
CA GLU A 187 -8.50 4.07 -12.25
C GLU A 187 -7.14 4.71 -12.51
N ALA A 188 -6.11 4.34 -11.75
CA ALA A 188 -4.74 4.81 -11.99
C ALA A 188 -4.25 4.47 -13.41
N ARG A 189 -4.56 3.27 -13.93
CA ARG A 189 -4.24 2.90 -15.32
C ARG A 189 -4.94 3.77 -16.35
N ARG A 190 -6.21 4.14 -16.11
CA ARG A 190 -6.96 5.08 -16.97
C ARG A 190 -6.33 6.47 -16.92
N GLU A 191 -6.02 6.98 -15.74
CA GLU A 191 -5.43 8.31 -15.53
C GLU A 191 -4.04 8.41 -16.19
N PHE A 192 -3.16 7.44 -15.98
CA PHE A 192 -1.87 7.38 -16.67
C PHE A 192 -2.01 7.29 -18.19
N ALA A 193 -3.02 6.58 -18.72
CA ALA A 193 -3.27 6.55 -20.17
C ALA A 193 -3.75 7.91 -20.71
N GLU A 194 -4.59 8.62 -19.96
CA GLU A 194 -5.03 9.97 -20.29
C GLU A 194 -3.86 10.98 -20.23
N GLU A 195 -3.02 10.95 -19.19
CA GLU A 195 -1.82 11.76 -19.07
C GLU A 195 -0.82 11.50 -20.20
N LEU A 196 -0.55 10.22 -20.50
CA LEU A 196 0.31 9.83 -21.62
C LEU A 196 -0.26 10.35 -22.96
N SER A 197 -1.58 10.35 -23.15
CA SER A 197 -2.22 10.91 -24.34
C SER A 197 -2.04 12.43 -24.43
N LYS A 198 -2.22 13.16 -23.31
CA LYS A 198 -2.01 14.61 -23.22
C LYS A 198 -0.55 14.97 -23.52
N LEU A 199 0.41 14.25 -22.94
CA LEU A 199 1.85 14.43 -23.18
C LEU A 199 2.22 14.16 -24.64
N ARG A 200 1.68 13.10 -25.27
CA ARG A 200 1.89 12.83 -26.71
C ARG A 200 1.36 13.94 -27.60
N VAL A 201 0.17 14.50 -27.28
CA VAL A 201 -0.39 15.64 -28.03
C VAL A 201 0.45 16.90 -27.84
N MET A 202 0.87 17.22 -26.62
CA MET A 202 1.73 18.38 -26.34
C MET A 202 3.09 18.25 -27.03
N HIS A 203 3.72 17.07 -27.00
CA HIS A 203 4.98 16.82 -27.68
C HIS A 203 4.84 16.93 -29.21
N ASN A 204 3.80 16.35 -29.82
CA ASN A 204 3.54 16.52 -31.26
C ASN A 204 3.31 18.00 -31.62
N GLN A 205 2.62 18.77 -30.78
CA GLN A 205 2.46 20.22 -30.99
C GLN A 205 3.78 20.99 -30.83
N SER A 206 4.69 20.60 -29.92
CA SER A 206 6.02 21.24 -29.83
C SER A 206 6.89 20.90 -31.05
N GLU A 207 6.90 19.64 -31.50
CA GLU A 207 7.60 19.22 -32.73
C GLU A 207 7.10 19.99 -33.96
N GLN A 208 5.78 20.12 -34.12
CA GLN A 208 5.18 20.90 -35.22
C GLN A 208 5.57 22.39 -35.15
N ARG A 209 5.67 22.97 -33.95
CA ARG A 209 6.13 24.36 -33.77
C ARG A 209 7.60 24.50 -34.11
N LEU A 210 8.45 23.57 -33.66
CA LEU A 210 9.89 23.54 -33.96
C LEU A 210 10.13 23.42 -35.47
N ALA A 211 9.52 22.43 -36.13
CA ALA A 211 9.62 22.24 -37.58
C ALA A 211 9.09 23.46 -38.37
N ALA A 212 8.04 24.14 -37.88
CA ALA A 212 7.56 25.38 -38.48
C ALA A 212 8.54 26.56 -38.29
N THR A 213 9.20 26.67 -37.14
CA THR A 213 10.25 27.69 -36.90
C THR A 213 11.52 27.41 -37.69
N GLU A 214 11.95 26.15 -37.79
CA GLU A 214 13.08 25.73 -38.63
C GLU A 214 12.82 26.05 -40.10
N LYS A 215 11.62 25.72 -40.61
CA LYS A 215 11.22 26.06 -41.98
C LYS A 215 11.23 27.56 -42.24
N ARG A 216 10.80 28.39 -41.27
CA ARG A 216 10.87 29.86 -41.39
C ARG A 216 12.32 30.34 -41.42
N ALA A 217 13.15 29.89 -40.49
CA ALA A 217 14.56 30.25 -40.43
C ALA A 217 15.32 29.85 -41.71
N LEU A 218 15.03 28.68 -42.30
CA LEU A 218 15.61 28.27 -43.58
C LEU A 218 15.18 29.19 -44.75
N LEU A 219 13.90 29.59 -44.79
CA LEU A 219 13.41 30.54 -45.81
C LEU A 219 13.99 31.94 -45.61
N GLU A 220 14.16 32.39 -44.37
CA GLU A 220 14.83 33.65 -44.02
C GLU A 220 16.29 33.61 -44.49
N ILE A 221 17.05 32.56 -44.15
CA ILE A 221 18.44 32.34 -44.61
C ILE A 221 18.55 32.34 -46.13
N ASP A 222 17.63 31.69 -46.86
CA ASP A 222 17.66 31.69 -48.32
C ASP A 222 17.25 33.05 -48.92
N SER A 223 16.37 33.80 -48.25
CA SER A 223 16.07 35.19 -48.62
C SER A 223 17.28 36.12 -48.40
N GLU A 224 18.00 35.96 -47.29
CA GLU A 224 19.25 36.68 -47.01
C GLU A 224 20.35 36.30 -48.00
N ARG A 225 20.48 35.02 -48.36
CA ARG A 225 21.43 34.55 -49.38
C ARG A 225 21.12 35.13 -50.76
N THR A 226 19.86 35.22 -51.14
CA THR A 226 19.47 35.81 -52.44
C THR A 226 19.68 37.33 -52.45
N ALA A 227 19.33 38.05 -51.39
CA ALA A 227 19.63 39.48 -51.23
C ALA A 227 21.15 39.76 -51.18
N ALA A 228 21.92 38.95 -50.46
CA ALA A 228 23.38 39.02 -50.42
C ALA A 228 24.02 38.71 -51.78
N ARG A 229 23.39 37.85 -52.60
CA ARG A 229 23.83 37.59 -53.99
C ARG A 229 23.51 38.76 -54.91
N GLN A 230 22.32 39.36 -54.81
CA GLN A 230 21.92 40.53 -55.58
C GLN A 230 22.82 41.72 -55.27
N THR A 231 23.00 42.09 -54.00
CA THR A 231 23.88 43.19 -53.58
C THR A 231 25.34 42.97 -53.97
N ARG A 232 25.85 41.72 -53.96
CA ARG A 232 27.18 41.39 -54.53
C ARG A 232 27.24 41.58 -56.04
N GLN A 233 26.19 41.23 -56.78
CA GLN A 233 26.11 41.45 -58.23
C GLN A 233 26.01 42.94 -58.58
N GLU A 234 25.23 43.71 -57.82
CA GLU A 234 25.15 45.18 -57.95
C GLU A 234 26.48 45.85 -57.64
N LEU A 235 27.18 45.41 -56.58
CA LEU A 235 28.52 45.87 -56.24
C LEU A 235 29.52 45.55 -57.34
N GLN A 236 29.50 44.32 -57.89
CA GLN A 236 30.37 43.94 -59.01
C GLN A 236 30.07 44.81 -60.25
N ALA A 237 28.79 44.98 -60.62
CA ALA A 237 28.40 45.84 -61.74
C ALA A 237 28.77 47.31 -61.50
N ALA A 238 28.78 47.80 -60.26
CA ALA A 238 29.27 49.13 -59.92
C ALA A 238 30.81 49.24 -60.06
N ILE A 239 31.55 48.21 -59.61
CA ILE A 239 33.01 48.12 -59.80
C ILE A 239 33.34 48.08 -61.30
N ASP A 240 32.63 47.28 -62.09
CA ASP A 240 32.85 47.16 -63.54
C ASP A 240 32.58 48.49 -64.25
N ARG A 241 31.46 49.18 -63.96
CA ARG A 241 31.19 50.54 -64.46
C ARG A 241 32.25 51.56 -64.04
N MET A 242 32.76 51.48 -62.81
CA MET A 242 33.83 52.35 -62.35
C MET A 242 35.15 52.05 -63.07
N ALA A 243 35.45 50.78 -63.36
CA ALA A 243 36.62 50.38 -64.15
C ALA A 243 36.50 50.83 -65.62
N GLU A 244 35.32 50.69 -66.23
CA GLU A 244 35.01 51.21 -67.57
C GLU A 244 35.19 52.75 -67.61
N ALA A 245 34.59 53.48 -66.67
CA ALA A 245 34.73 54.93 -66.58
C ALA A 245 36.18 55.37 -66.33
N GLN A 246 36.93 54.62 -65.52
CA GLN A 246 38.36 54.86 -65.34
C GLN A 246 39.15 54.59 -66.63
N ALA A 247 38.81 53.54 -67.38
CA ALA A 247 39.46 53.23 -68.66
C ALA A 247 39.14 54.29 -69.72
N THR A 248 37.90 54.78 -69.82
CA THR A 248 37.56 55.90 -70.72
C THR A 248 38.28 57.17 -70.31
N HIS A 249 38.31 57.52 -69.02
CA HIS A 249 39.05 58.69 -68.55
C HIS A 249 40.57 58.57 -68.72
N GLN A 250 41.14 57.38 -68.62
CA GLN A 250 42.56 57.13 -68.94
C GLN A 250 42.82 57.32 -70.44
N ALA A 251 41.98 56.74 -71.31
CA ALA A 251 42.09 56.90 -72.76
C ALA A 251 41.91 58.36 -73.20
N GLU A 252 40.95 59.09 -72.63
CA GLU A 252 40.78 60.54 -72.82
C GLU A 252 42.04 61.31 -72.38
N ARG A 253 42.61 60.97 -71.21
CA ARG A 253 43.85 61.58 -70.71
C ARG A 253 45.03 61.35 -71.64
N ASP A 254 45.17 60.14 -72.16
CA ASP A 254 46.29 59.76 -73.02
C ASP A 254 46.11 60.36 -74.42
N GLN A 255 44.89 60.41 -74.97
CA GLN A 255 44.58 61.19 -76.18
C GLN A 255 44.89 62.68 -76.01
N LEU A 256 44.53 63.29 -74.87
CA LEU A 256 44.88 64.69 -74.57
C LEU A 256 46.39 64.89 -74.40
N ARG A 257 47.09 63.90 -73.85
CA ARG A 257 48.56 63.90 -73.71
C ARG A 257 49.26 63.81 -75.07
N ASP A 258 48.78 62.95 -75.95
CA ASP A 258 49.30 62.77 -77.31
C ASP A 258 48.99 63.99 -78.18
N ALA A 259 47.78 64.54 -78.10
CA ALA A 259 47.42 65.79 -78.76
C ALA A 259 48.28 66.97 -78.27
N LEU A 260 48.59 67.04 -76.97
CA LEU A 260 49.48 68.04 -76.41
C LEU A 260 50.95 67.81 -76.82
N ALA A 261 51.39 66.56 -76.96
CA ALA A 261 52.71 66.24 -77.51
C ALA A 261 52.81 66.63 -79.00
N ALA A 262 51.79 66.33 -79.80
CA ALA A 262 51.69 66.73 -81.20
C ALA A 262 51.65 68.27 -81.35
N ALA A 263 50.88 68.98 -80.52
CA ALA A 263 50.86 70.44 -80.51
C ALA A 263 52.24 71.02 -80.12
N LYS A 264 52.96 70.39 -79.19
CA LYS A 264 54.36 70.76 -78.86
C LYS A 264 55.33 70.51 -80.01
N THR A 265 55.20 69.41 -80.76
CA THR A 265 56.07 69.18 -81.94
C THR A 265 55.72 70.09 -83.11
N GLN A 266 54.44 70.46 -83.29
CA GLN A 266 54.02 71.50 -84.23
C GLN A 266 54.56 72.89 -83.83
N LEU A 267 54.53 73.22 -82.53
CA LEU A 267 55.13 74.46 -82.02
C LEU A 267 56.65 74.46 -82.22
N ALA A 268 57.34 73.35 -81.90
CA ALA A 268 58.77 73.23 -82.11
C ALA A 268 59.16 73.33 -83.59
N THR A 269 58.44 72.65 -84.50
CA THR A 269 58.70 72.73 -85.95
C THR A 269 58.35 74.09 -86.54
N SER A 270 57.29 74.77 -86.07
CA SER A 270 57.01 76.15 -86.47
C SER A 270 58.06 77.13 -85.92
N MET A 271 58.54 76.96 -84.69
CA MET A 271 59.70 77.70 -84.17
C MET A 271 60.97 77.46 -84.98
N THR A 272 61.29 76.21 -85.34
CA THR A 272 62.44 75.90 -86.20
C THR A 272 62.28 76.52 -87.59
N ARG A 273 61.06 76.56 -88.13
CA ARG A 273 60.75 77.21 -89.41
C ARG A 273 60.82 78.73 -89.33
N CYS A 274 60.39 79.34 -88.22
CA CYS A 274 60.62 80.76 -87.97
C CYS A 274 62.12 81.05 -87.88
N ALA A 275 62.89 80.26 -87.13
CA ALA A 275 64.34 80.40 -87.04
C ALA A 275 65.05 80.19 -88.40
N SER A 276 64.55 79.29 -89.26
CA SER A 276 65.10 79.14 -90.62
C SER A 276 64.74 80.31 -91.52
N VAL A 277 63.52 80.85 -91.43
CA VAL A 277 63.09 82.05 -92.17
C VAL A 277 63.82 83.30 -91.67
N GLU A 278 64.09 83.42 -90.37
CA GLU A 278 64.93 84.46 -89.77
C GLU A 278 66.39 84.32 -90.24
N GLY A 279 66.91 83.10 -90.35
CA GLY A 279 68.23 82.84 -90.95
C GLY A 279 68.29 83.16 -92.46
N GLU A 280 67.24 82.81 -93.21
CA GLU A 280 67.09 83.17 -94.63
C GLU A 280 67.00 84.70 -94.80
N LEU A 281 66.22 85.40 -93.96
CA LEU A 281 66.14 86.85 -93.92
C LEU A 281 67.50 87.48 -93.59
N ALA A 282 68.20 87.02 -92.54
CA ALA A 282 69.53 87.50 -92.22
C ALA A 282 70.53 87.30 -93.39
N SER A 283 70.44 86.16 -94.10
CA SER A 283 71.26 85.92 -95.29
C SER A 283 70.87 86.82 -96.49
N ARG A 284 69.58 87.17 -96.61
CA ARG A 284 69.06 88.08 -97.63
C ARG A 284 69.45 89.52 -97.34
N ASP A 285 69.45 89.93 -96.08
CA ASP A 285 69.88 91.27 -95.66
C ASP A 285 71.39 91.44 -95.89
N ILE A 286 72.22 90.44 -95.55
CA ILE A 286 73.66 90.43 -95.89
C ILE A 286 73.85 90.53 -97.42
N ALA A 287 73.10 89.75 -98.22
CA ALA A 287 73.18 89.81 -99.68
C ALA A 287 72.66 91.14 -100.27
N LEU A 288 71.72 91.81 -99.60
CA LEU A 288 71.25 93.15 -99.97
C LEU A 288 72.29 94.21 -99.63
N ASP A 289 72.95 94.14 -98.48
CA ASP A 289 74.06 95.02 -98.12
C ASP A 289 75.23 94.88 -99.10
N GLU A 290 75.57 93.64 -99.52
CA GLU A 290 76.54 93.38 -100.59
C GLU A 290 76.12 94.00 -101.94
N GLN A 291 74.84 93.88 -102.33
CA GLN A 291 74.32 94.53 -103.55
C GLN A 291 74.29 96.06 -103.45
N ILE A 292 73.99 96.61 -102.28
CA ILE A 292 74.03 98.06 -102.03
C ILE A 292 75.47 98.56 -102.17
N ALA A 293 76.43 97.90 -101.53
CA ALA A 293 77.86 98.22 -101.65
C ALA A 293 78.36 98.13 -103.11
N ALA A 294 77.95 97.10 -103.86
CA ALA A 294 78.24 96.99 -105.29
C ALA A 294 77.62 98.12 -106.12
N SER A 295 76.37 98.53 -105.80
CA SER A 295 75.67 99.62 -106.48
C SER A 295 76.31 101.00 -106.21
N GLU A 296 76.83 101.25 -105.01
CA GLU A 296 77.59 102.45 -104.69
C GLU A 296 78.92 102.50 -105.45
N LEU A 297 79.60 101.37 -105.59
CA LEU A 297 80.86 101.25 -106.31
C LEU A 297 80.64 101.48 -107.83
N LEU A 298 79.48 101.07 -108.36
CA LEU A 298 79.05 101.40 -109.73
C LEU A 298 78.65 102.88 -109.89
N ARG A 299 77.98 103.51 -108.92
CA ARG A 299 77.72 104.96 -108.93
C ARG A 299 79.01 105.78 -108.95
N LYS A 300 79.98 105.44 -108.10
CA LYS A 300 81.32 106.10 -108.07
C LYS A 300 82.07 105.96 -109.40
N LYS A 301 81.86 104.87 -110.16
CA LYS A 301 82.41 104.70 -111.53
C LYS A 301 81.68 105.54 -112.58
N LEU A 302 80.35 105.68 -112.50
CA LEU A 302 79.57 106.52 -113.40
C LEU A 302 79.86 108.02 -113.22
N GLU A 303 80.09 108.48 -111.99
CA GLU A 303 80.50 109.87 -111.69
C GLU A 303 81.92 110.22 -112.15
N ALA A 304 82.79 109.23 -112.33
CA ALA A 304 84.11 109.42 -112.93
C ALA A 304 84.04 109.56 -114.46
N LEU A 305 83.20 108.75 -115.12
CA LEU A 305 83.02 108.78 -116.58
C LEU A 305 82.24 110.01 -117.07
N SER A 306 81.30 110.54 -116.26
CA SER A 306 80.54 111.75 -116.63
C SER A 306 81.40 113.03 -116.65
N ARG A 307 82.57 113.03 -116.02
CA ARG A 307 83.52 114.16 -116.04
C ARG A 307 84.43 114.19 -117.28
N GLN A 308 84.50 113.13 -118.08
CA GLN A 308 85.36 113.06 -119.28
C GLN A 308 84.66 113.42 -120.59
N LEU A 309 83.35 113.73 -120.59
CA LEU A 309 82.57 113.99 -121.81
C LEU A 309 82.20 115.48 -122.06
N VAL A 310 82.87 116.43 -121.38
CA VAL A 310 82.44 117.84 -121.33
C VAL A 310 83.20 118.77 -122.32
N GLU A 311 84.27 118.29 -122.98
CA GLU A 311 85.20 119.14 -123.77
C GLU A 311 84.78 119.39 -125.25
N SER A 312 83.67 118.82 -125.73
CA SER A 312 83.16 119.05 -127.10
C SER A 312 81.73 119.59 -127.07
N GLY A 313 81.58 120.88 -127.42
CA GLY A 313 80.33 121.66 -127.26
C GLY A 313 79.13 121.14 -128.08
N ARG A 314 77.88 121.37 -127.65
CA ARG A 314 77.10 122.65 -127.59
C ARG A 314 76.00 122.62 -128.68
N PRO A 315 74.88 123.39 -128.59
CA PRO A 315 74.23 123.93 -127.39
C PRO A 315 72.66 123.95 -127.38
N ALA A 316 72.09 124.02 -126.17
CA ALA A 316 70.98 124.92 -125.73
C ALA A 316 69.52 124.82 -126.25
N ALA A 317 68.62 125.34 -125.38
CA ALA A 317 67.22 125.77 -125.58
C ALA A 317 66.15 124.64 -125.63
N THR A 318 64.92 124.74 -125.09
CA THR A 318 64.14 125.86 -124.49
C THR A 318 63.22 125.44 -123.31
N SER A 319 63.11 126.34 -122.33
CA SER A 319 62.02 126.67 -121.37
C SER A 319 60.57 126.07 -121.46
N SER A 320 59.99 125.81 -120.27
CA SER A 320 58.66 126.28 -119.76
C SER A 320 57.32 125.85 -120.45
N PRO A 321 56.12 126.14 -119.88
CA PRO A 321 55.65 126.02 -118.47
C PRO A 321 54.22 125.43 -118.31
N SER A 322 53.76 125.23 -117.06
CA SER A 322 52.34 125.05 -116.66
C SER A 322 51.69 123.69 -117.06
N SER A 323 50.62 123.18 -116.42
CA SER A 323 49.74 123.77 -115.41
C SER A 323 49.15 122.77 -114.39
N ARG A 324 49.01 123.24 -113.14
CA ARG A 324 47.88 123.07 -112.20
C ARG A 324 46.99 121.80 -112.19
N ARG A 325 46.82 121.31 -110.94
CA ARG A 325 45.55 120.88 -110.29
C ARG A 325 44.94 119.50 -110.66
N PRO A 326 44.10 118.89 -109.79
CA PRO A 326 44.40 118.53 -108.39
C PRO A 326 43.76 117.19 -107.97
N SER A 327 43.76 116.91 -106.66
CA SER A 327 42.66 116.21 -105.93
C SER A 327 42.37 114.72 -106.24
N SER A 328 41.91 113.91 -105.29
CA SER A 328 41.91 114.01 -103.83
C SER A 328 41.59 112.64 -103.23
N ALA A 329 41.94 112.45 -101.95
CA ALA A 329 41.02 112.07 -100.86
C ALA A 329 39.64 111.46 -101.26
N ARG A 330 39.06 110.49 -100.53
CA ARG A 330 39.23 110.23 -99.08
C ARG A 330 38.49 108.94 -98.67
N ARG A 331 39.00 108.28 -97.62
CA ARG A 331 38.27 107.68 -96.47
C ARG A 331 36.99 106.81 -96.66
N ARG A 332 37.07 105.67 -95.96
CA ARG A 332 36.12 105.14 -94.95
C ARG A 332 34.79 104.50 -95.39
N ASP A 333 34.76 103.18 -95.15
CA ASP A 333 33.98 102.55 -94.04
C ASP A 333 32.50 102.22 -94.31
N VAL A 334 31.96 101.34 -93.45
CA VAL A 334 30.57 100.90 -93.28
C VAL A 334 30.07 99.71 -94.15
N ARG A 335 29.92 98.58 -93.44
CA ARG A 335 28.84 97.55 -93.43
C ARG A 335 28.06 97.16 -94.71
N ARG A 336 27.89 95.83 -94.84
CA ARG A 336 26.64 95.02 -95.09
C ARG A 336 25.57 95.57 -96.06
N ASP A 337 24.99 94.80 -96.98
CA ASP A 337 24.08 93.68 -96.67
C ASP A 337 23.71 92.79 -97.90
N LEU A 338 23.44 91.52 -97.58
CA LEU A 338 22.33 90.61 -97.94
C LEU A 338 21.58 90.66 -99.30
N LYS A 339 21.39 89.44 -99.85
CA LYS A 339 20.11 88.81 -100.27
C LYS A 339 20.24 87.29 -100.04
N PHE A 340 19.29 86.50 -99.53
CA PHE A 340 17.99 86.74 -98.85
C PHE A 340 16.72 87.03 -99.69
N THR A 341 16.14 85.98 -100.28
CA THR A 341 14.70 85.75 -100.55
C THR A 341 14.47 84.21 -100.57
N GLU A 342 13.37 83.61 -100.11
CA GLU A 342 12.31 84.03 -99.18
C GLU A 342 11.56 82.77 -98.65
N THR A 343 11.09 82.84 -97.39
CA THR A 343 9.78 82.41 -96.79
C THR A 343 8.95 81.24 -97.41
N ALA A 344 8.15 80.46 -96.65
CA ALA A 344 7.37 80.78 -95.44
C ALA A 344 7.18 79.50 -94.54
N ALA A 345 7.15 79.59 -93.19
CA ALA A 345 5.96 79.76 -92.31
C ALA A 345 5.08 78.49 -92.14
N VAL A 346 4.41 78.15 -91.01
CA VAL A 346 4.37 78.71 -89.63
C VAL A 346 3.72 77.70 -88.63
N ARG A 347 4.26 77.61 -87.39
CA ARG A 347 3.65 77.28 -86.07
C ARG A 347 2.69 76.07 -85.79
N ARG A 348 2.93 75.48 -84.59
CA ARG A 348 1.97 75.04 -83.52
C ARG A 348 1.07 73.81 -83.79
N SER A 349 0.51 73.10 -82.78
CA SER A 349 0.89 72.73 -81.38
C SER A 349 -0.28 71.98 -80.70
N THR A 350 -0.06 70.78 -80.12
CA THR A 350 -0.85 70.03 -79.08
C THR A 350 -0.29 68.58 -79.10
N SER A 351 0.08 67.87 -78.03
CA SER A 351 -0.56 67.53 -76.73
C SER A 351 -1.64 66.44 -76.81
N GLU A 352 -1.63 65.54 -75.81
CA GLU A 352 -2.60 64.45 -75.54
C GLU A 352 -2.54 63.23 -76.51
N SER A 353 -2.63 61.96 -76.06
CA SER A 353 -2.61 61.37 -74.69
C SER A 353 -1.89 60.02 -74.72
#